data_AF-A0A558ES25-F1
#
_entry.id   AF-A0A558ES25-F1
#
_cell.length_a   1.000
_cell.length_b   1.000
_cell.length_c   1.000
_cell.angle_alpha   90.00
_cell.angle_beta   90.00
_cell.angle_gamma   90.00
#
_symmetry.space_group_name_H-M   'P 1'
#
loop_
_entity.id
_entity.type
_entity.pdbx_description
1 polymer ?
#
loop_
_entity_poly.entity_id
_entity_poly.type
_entity_poly.pdbx_seq_one_letter_code
_entity_poly.pdbx_strand_id
1 'polypeptide(L)' 'MKTSKFTDSQIMSILKQAESGTPVATLCREHGMSNATFY' A
#
# COMPACT_ATOMS: atom_id res chain seq x y z
N MET A 1 -20.33 -7.24 -6.11
CA MET A 1 -18.96 -6.90 -6.54
C MET A 1 -18.13 -6.75 -5.28
N LYS A 2 -17.01 -7.46 -5.11
CA LYS A 2 -16.19 -7.30 -3.91
C LYS A 2 -15.64 -5.87 -3.91
N THR A 3 -16.00 -5.07 -2.93
CA THR A 3 -15.41 -3.74 -2.73
C THR A 3 -13.92 -3.93 -2.51
N SER A 4 -13.10 -3.29 -3.33
CA SER A 4 -11.66 -3.30 -3.12
C SER A 4 -11.38 -2.67 -1.75
N LYS A 5 -10.48 -3.27 -0.96
CA LYS A 5 -10.13 -2.76 0.37
C LYS A 5 -9.45 -1.38 0.31
N PHE A 6 -8.89 -1.04 -0.84
CA PHE A 6 -8.17 0.21 -1.10
C PHE A 6 -8.75 0.88 -2.34
N THR A 7 -8.80 2.21 -2.29
CA THR A 7 -9.12 3.04 -3.44
C THR A 7 -7.89 3.20 -4.34
N ASP A 8 -8.10 3.47 -5.62
CA ASP A 8 -7.00 3.69 -6.58
C ASP A 8 -6.05 4.81 -6.14
N SER A 9 -6.59 5.86 -5.50
CA SER A 9 -5.79 6.96 -4.94
C SER A 9 -4.88 6.49 -3.80
N GLN A 10 -5.37 5.63 -2.91
CA GLN A 10 -4.56 5.04 -1.84
C GLN A 10 -3.43 4.19 -2.43
N ILE A 11 -3.74 3.34 -3.43
CA ILE A 11 -2.74 2.50 -4.10
C ILE A 11 -1.64 3.38 -4.72
N MET A 12 -2.01 4.43 -5.46
CA MET A 12 -1.05 5.34 -6.07
C MET A 12 -0.18 6.07 -5.05
N SER A 13 -0.74 6.45 -3.89
CA SER A 13 0.02 7.09 -2.82
C SER A 13 1.02 6.13 -2.19
N ILE A 14 0.62 4.88 -1.93
CA ILE A 14 1.48 3.83 -1.37
C ILE A 14 2.65 3.53 -2.32
N LEU A 15 2.39 3.38 -3.61
CA LEU A 15 3.42 3.11 -4.62
C LEU A 15 4.44 4.25 -4.70
N LYS A 16 3.99 5.51 -4.71
CA LYS A 16 4.90 6.68 -4.70
C LYS A 16 5.79 6.72 -3.46
N GLN A 17 5.25 6.38 -2.28
CA GLN A 17 6.06 6.33 -1.06
C GLN A 17 7.12 5.23 -1.13
N ALA A 18 6.79 4.07 -1.71
CA ALA A 18 7.75 3.00 -1.93
C ALA A 18 8.84 3.40 -2.93
N GLU A 19 8.47 4.06 -4.04
CA GLU A 19 9.43 4.63 -5.02
C GLU A 19 10.32 5.70 -4.40
N SER A 20 9.82 6.46 -3.43
CA SER A 20 10.59 7.44 -2.64
C SER A 20 11.57 6.77 -1.65
N GLY A 21 11.62 5.44 -1.59
CA GLY A 21 12.53 4.69 -0.72
C GLY A 21 11.95 4.35 0.66
N THR A 22 10.66 4.55 0.89
CA THR A 22 10.02 4.13 2.15
C THR A 22 10.02 2.61 2.23
N PRO A 23 10.51 2.00 3.32
CA PRO A 23 10.48 0.55 3.47
C PRO A 23 9.06 -0.02 3.41
N VAL A 24 8.87 -1.08 2.64
CA VAL A 24 7.57 -1.78 2.49
C VAL A 24 6.99 -2.19 3.85
N ALA A 25 7.84 -2.62 4.77
CA ALA A 25 7.42 -2.98 6.13
C ALA A 25 6.74 -1.81 6.88
N THR A 26 7.20 -0.57 6.65
CA THR A 26 6.59 0.64 7.22
C THR A 26 5.23 0.90 6.57
N LEU A 27 5.17 0.87 5.23
CA LEU A 27 3.94 1.08 4.47
C LEU A 27 2.85 0.06 4.84
N CYS A 28 3.23 -1.21 4.95
CA CYS A 28 2.32 -2.27 5.38
C CYS A 28 1.76 -2.01 6.78
N ARG A 29 2.59 -1.51 7.69
CA ARG A 29 2.20 -1.23 9.08
C ARG A 29 1.32 0.01 9.20
N GLU A 30 1.62 1.08 8.45
CA GLU A 30 0.86 2.34 8.42
C GLU A 30 -0.51 2.17 7.75
N HIS A 31 -0.58 1.42 6.65
CA HIS A 31 -1.81 1.25 5.88
C HIS A 31 -2.60 -0.01 6.25
N GLY A 32 -2.17 -0.75 7.28
CA GLY A 32 -2.82 -2.00 7.69
C GLY A 32 -2.82 -3.08 6.60
N MET A 33 -1.80 -3.07 5.74
CA MET A 33 -1.64 -4.02 4.65
C MET A 33 -0.72 -5.17 5.06
N SER A 34 -0.96 -6.34 4.49
CA SER A 34 0.03 -7.41 4.55
C SER A 34 1.10 -7.21 3.48
N ASN A 35 2.31 -7.74 3.69
CA ASN A 35 3.34 -7.76 2.64
C ASN A 35 2.82 -8.43 1.36
N ALA A 36 2.01 -9.49 1.48
CA ALA A 36 1.38 -10.19 0.35
C ALA A 36 0.32 -9.36 -0.41
N THR A 37 -0.12 -8.24 0.15
CA THR A 37 -1.00 -7.28 -0.55
C THR A 37 -0.19 -6.23 -1.30
N PHE A 38 1.04 -5.98 -0.87
CA PHE A 38 1.93 -5.01 -1.49
C PHE A 38 2.70 -5.60 -2.68
N TYR A 39 3.18 -6.85 -2.57
CA TYR A 39 3.79 -7.62 -3.65
C TYR A 39 2.75 -8.35 -4.49
#